data_AF-A0AA39FZK2-F1
#
_entry.id   AF-A0AA39FZK2-F1
#
_cell.length_a   1.000
_cell.length_b   1.000
_cell.length_c   1.000
_cell.angle_alpha   90.00
_cell.angle_beta   90.00
_cell.angle_gamma   90.00
#
_symmetry.space_group_name_H-M   'P 1'
#
loop_
_entity.id
_entity.type
_entity.pdbx_description
1 polymer ?
#
loop_
_entity_poly.entity_id
_entity_poly.type
_entity_poly.pdbx_seq_one_letter_code
_entity_poly.pdbx_strand_id
1 'polypeptide(L)'
;MKLLKISFDILQMSGFWRPPEWTGLKKWLYNLYTLLMIYTLYSVTFTQLIELLRSIENVDEFINNSLILLTTTNACVKVFNILRNRDEILKMINSLLTNPCCPRDDDERMIQHKYDMGIKWNSIMYAVLTELSVFGVNMGSVLEDIPKRTLAYKTWLPYDYNKSELIYWMTYINQLIADALGSFVNISYDTLVPGCMMQTCAQFEIFKHRLNKLCNIPHNIDTISQKSTTNSLSNEKTQQIIEQKIVADCVQHHLNIFELSK
;
A
#
# COMPACT_ATOMS: atom_id res chain seq x y z
N MET A 1 5.88 -10.51 4.72
CA MET A 1 6.03 -9.13 5.23
C MET A 1 5.05 -8.94 6.39
N LYS A 2 5.48 -8.49 7.58
CA LYS A 2 4.58 -8.36 8.75
C LYS A 2 3.83 -7.01 8.77
N LEU A 3 4.46 -5.96 8.28
CA LEU A 3 3.87 -4.62 8.14
C LEU A 3 2.95 -4.56 6.92
N LEU A 4 1.83 -3.84 7.02
CA LEU A 4 0.91 -3.57 5.89
C LEU A 4 0.44 -4.84 5.16
N LYS A 5 0.31 -5.95 5.92
CA LYS A 5 0.10 -7.29 5.38
C LYS A 5 -1.12 -7.37 4.44
N ILE A 6 -2.23 -6.73 4.79
CA ILE A 6 -3.46 -6.79 3.99
C ILE A 6 -3.23 -6.23 2.59
N SER A 7 -2.65 -5.03 2.47
CA SER A 7 -2.36 -4.39 1.18
C SER A 7 -1.41 -5.25 0.34
N PHE A 8 -0.37 -5.82 0.95
CA PHE A 8 0.57 -6.69 0.23
C PHE A 8 -0.01 -8.04 -0.17
N ASP A 9 -0.85 -8.64 0.67
CA ASP A 9 -1.52 -9.90 0.36
C ASP A 9 -2.46 -9.71 -0.85
N ILE A 10 -3.21 -8.60 -0.89
CA ILE A 10 -4.10 -8.27 -2.03
C ILE A 10 -3.27 -7.99 -3.30
N LEU A 11 -2.16 -7.25 -3.21
CA LEU A 11 -1.26 -7.06 -4.37
C LEU A 11 -0.65 -8.37 -4.86
N GLN A 12 -0.32 -9.26 -3.93
CA GLN A 12 0.24 -10.56 -4.28
C GLN A 12 -0.81 -11.43 -5.00
N MET A 13 -2.05 -11.44 -4.49
CA MET A 13 -3.17 -12.15 -5.09
C MET A 13 -3.57 -11.60 -6.47
N SER A 14 -3.51 -10.28 -6.65
CA SER A 14 -3.82 -9.62 -7.94
C SER A 14 -2.68 -9.70 -8.96
N GLY A 15 -1.52 -10.26 -8.58
CA GLY A 15 -0.40 -10.48 -9.49
C GLY A 15 0.57 -9.31 -9.62
N PHE A 16 0.41 -8.24 -8.84
CA PHE A 16 1.23 -7.03 -8.95
C PHE A 16 2.36 -6.94 -7.92
N TRP A 17 2.43 -7.86 -6.95
CA TRP A 17 3.50 -7.88 -5.96
C TRP A 17 4.09 -9.26 -5.71
N ARG A 18 5.27 -9.51 -6.27
CA ARG A 18 6.01 -10.76 -6.04
C ARG A 18 6.78 -10.72 -4.71
N PRO A 19 6.59 -11.70 -3.81
CA PRO A 19 7.42 -11.86 -2.63
C PRO A 19 8.92 -12.00 -2.98
N PRO A 20 9.82 -11.36 -2.21
CA PRO A 20 11.26 -11.41 -2.47
C PRO A 20 11.88 -12.81 -2.28
N GLU A 21 11.24 -13.66 -1.47
CA GLU A 21 11.70 -15.02 -1.14
C GLU A 21 11.60 -16.01 -2.32
N TRP A 22 10.85 -15.68 -3.37
CA TRP A 22 10.56 -16.60 -4.46
C TRP A 22 11.66 -16.57 -5.53
N THR A 23 12.36 -17.71 -5.69
CA THR A 23 13.45 -17.90 -6.65
C THR A 23 13.13 -19.00 -7.69
N GLY A 24 13.90 -19.03 -8.78
CA GLY A 24 13.79 -20.07 -9.83
C GLY A 24 12.45 -20.07 -10.57
N LEU A 25 11.82 -21.25 -10.65
CA LEU A 25 10.60 -21.47 -11.46
C LEU A 25 9.37 -20.71 -10.92
N LYS A 26 9.23 -20.60 -9.59
CA LYS A 26 8.14 -19.81 -8.97
C LYS A 26 8.21 -18.33 -9.36
N LYS A 27 9.42 -17.79 -9.45
CA LYS A 27 9.68 -16.41 -9.89
C LYS A 27 9.23 -16.20 -11.33
N TRP A 28 9.54 -17.14 -12.21
CA TRP A 28 9.19 -17.09 -13.63
C TRP A 28 7.67 -17.22 -13.84
N LEU A 29 7.03 -18.21 -13.20
CA LEU A 29 5.57 -18.38 -13.27
C LEU A 29 4.84 -17.12 -12.77
N TYR A 30 5.29 -16.54 -11.66
CA TYR A 30 4.67 -15.31 -11.15
C TYR A 30 4.90 -14.11 -12.08
N ASN A 31 6.06 -14.00 -12.73
CA ASN A 31 6.29 -12.96 -13.74
C ASN A 31 5.34 -13.10 -14.94
N LEU A 32 5.14 -14.33 -15.42
CA LEU A 32 4.19 -14.60 -16.49
C LEU A 32 2.77 -14.22 -16.04
N TYR A 33 2.40 -14.59 -14.82
CA TYR A 33 1.14 -14.17 -14.22
C TYR A 33 1.00 -12.65 -14.19
N THR A 34 1.98 -11.92 -13.64
CA THR A 34 2.01 -10.44 -13.63
C THR A 34 1.83 -9.85 -15.04
N LEU A 35 2.51 -10.39 -16.05
CA LEU A 35 2.39 -9.93 -17.43
C LEU A 35 0.97 -10.14 -17.99
N LEU A 36 0.35 -11.28 -17.70
CA LEU A 36 -1.03 -11.55 -18.08
C LEU A 36 -2.00 -10.56 -17.40
N MET A 37 -1.83 -10.30 -16.10
CA MET A 37 -2.69 -9.36 -15.37
C MET A 37 -2.54 -7.92 -15.89
N ILE A 38 -1.32 -7.48 -16.20
CA ILE A 38 -1.06 -6.18 -16.84
C ILE A 38 -1.73 -6.14 -18.21
N TYR A 39 -1.56 -7.17 -19.03
CA TYR A 39 -2.18 -7.23 -20.35
C TYR A 39 -3.71 -7.14 -20.27
N THR A 40 -4.35 -7.88 -19.37
CA THR A 40 -5.80 -7.84 -19.17
C THR A 40 -6.27 -6.43 -18.77
N LEU A 41 -5.62 -5.80 -17.79
CA LEU A 41 -6.02 -4.46 -17.34
C LEU A 41 -5.84 -3.39 -18.43
N TYR A 42 -4.66 -3.36 -19.07
CA TYR A 42 -4.33 -2.34 -20.07
C TYR A 42 -5.13 -2.52 -21.37
N SER A 43 -5.40 -3.75 -21.79
CA SER A 43 -6.23 -4.01 -22.97
C SER A 43 -7.67 -3.51 -22.78
N VAL A 44 -8.27 -3.73 -21.60
CA VAL A 44 -9.60 -3.22 -21.28
C VAL A 44 -9.62 -1.69 -21.25
N THR A 45 -8.64 -1.04 -20.60
CA THR A 45 -8.52 0.42 -20.60
C THR A 45 -8.39 0.98 -22.02
N PHE A 46 -7.61 0.31 -22.89
CA PHE A 46 -7.47 0.73 -24.28
C PHE A 46 -8.79 0.62 -25.06
N THR A 47 -9.56 -0.47 -24.87
CA THR A 47 -10.89 -0.61 -25.49
C THR A 47 -11.90 0.42 -25.00
N GLN A 48 -11.83 0.82 -23.73
CA GLN A 48 -12.65 1.89 -23.15
C GLN A 48 -12.29 3.26 -23.74
N LEU A 49 -11.01 3.51 -23.99
CA LEU A 49 -10.55 4.75 -24.64
C LEU A 49 -11.15 4.90 -26.04
N ILE A 50 -11.14 3.82 -26.84
CA ILE A 50 -11.75 3.82 -28.18
C ILE A 50 -13.27 4.06 -28.09
N GLU A 51 -13.94 3.42 -27.12
CA GLU A 51 -15.38 3.61 -26.92
C GLU A 51 -15.74 5.05 -26.54
N LEU A 52 -14.92 5.69 -25.70
CA LEU A 52 -15.11 7.10 -25.34
C LEU A 52 -15.01 8.00 -26.58
N LEU A 53 -14.02 7.77 -27.44
CA LEU A 53 -13.84 8.53 -28.68
C LEU A 53 -15.03 8.35 -29.65
N ARG A 54 -15.71 7.21 -29.59
CA ARG A 54 -16.89 6.91 -30.41
C ARG A 54 -18.18 7.50 -29.84
N SER A 55 -18.28 7.68 -28.52
CA SER A 55 -19.49 8.14 -27.82
C SER A 55 -19.58 9.67 -27.65
N ILE A 56 -18.71 10.45 -28.31
CA ILE A 56 -18.66 11.93 -28.21
C ILE A 56 -20.01 12.60 -28.53
N GLU A 57 -20.83 12.00 -29.38
CA GLU A 57 -22.11 12.57 -29.81
C GLU A 57 -23.22 12.46 -28.75
N ASN A 58 -23.13 11.47 -27.85
CA ASN A 58 -24.12 11.23 -26.81
C ASN A 58 -23.55 11.65 -25.44
N VAL A 59 -24.05 12.77 -24.91
CA VAL A 59 -23.53 13.38 -23.68
C VAL A 59 -23.60 12.43 -22.47
N ASP A 60 -24.70 11.70 -22.31
CA ASP A 60 -24.88 10.80 -21.15
C ASP A 60 -23.93 9.59 -21.23
N GLU A 61 -23.76 9.03 -22.44
CA GLU A 61 -22.82 7.92 -22.67
C GLU A 61 -21.38 8.38 -22.53
N PHE A 62 -21.05 9.56 -23.05
CA PHE A 62 -19.73 10.17 -22.92
C PHE A 62 -19.35 10.37 -21.45
N ILE A 63 -20.24 10.93 -20.63
CA ILE A 63 -20.00 11.13 -19.20
C ILE A 63 -19.71 9.78 -18.52
N ASN A 64 -20.58 8.78 -18.69
CA ASN A 64 -20.41 7.48 -18.06
C ASN A 64 -19.12 6.78 -18.50
N ASN A 65 -18.84 6.75 -19.82
CA ASN A 65 -17.63 6.14 -20.36
C ASN A 65 -16.36 6.87 -19.89
N SER A 66 -16.42 8.20 -19.72
CA SER A 66 -15.28 8.99 -19.22
C SER A 66 -14.94 8.68 -17.77
N LEU A 67 -15.95 8.48 -16.91
CA LEU A 67 -15.76 8.13 -15.50
C LEU A 67 -15.14 6.75 -15.34
N ILE A 68 -15.61 5.77 -16.13
CA ILE A 68 -15.05 4.42 -16.15
C ILE A 68 -13.61 4.46 -16.65
N LEU A 69 -13.34 5.15 -17.77
CA LEU A 69 -11.99 5.26 -18.33
C LEU A 69 -11.01 5.93 -17.36
N LEU A 70 -11.44 7.00 -16.68
CA LEU A 70 -10.61 7.67 -15.68
C LEU A 70 -10.24 6.73 -14.54
N THR A 71 -11.21 5.93 -14.08
CA THR A 71 -11.01 4.96 -12.99
C THR A 71 -10.05 3.85 -13.39
N THR A 72 -10.20 3.27 -14.60
CA THR A 72 -9.30 2.20 -15.06
C THR A 72 -7.91 2.71 -15.43
N THR A 73 -7.81 3.93 -15.95
CA THR A 73 -6.52 4.61 -16.20
C THR A 73 -5.79 4.87 -14.89
N ASN A 74 -6.49 5.35 -13.86
CA ASN A 74 -5.93 5.52 -12.52
C ASN A 74 -5.37 4.20 -11.96
N ALA A 75 -6.10 3.09 -12.11
CA ALA A 75 -5.61 1.77 -11.73
C ALA A 75 -4.34 1.37 -12.50
N CYS A 76 -4.28 1.61 -13.82
CA CYS A 76 -3.09 1.35 -14.63
C CYS A 76 -1.87 2.14 -14.14
N VAL A 77 -2.04 3.43 -13.82
CA VAL A 77 -0.98 4.30 -13.27
C VAL A 77 -0.52 3.79 -11.90
N LYS A 78 -1.44 3.38 -11.02
CA LYS A 78 -1.11 2.78 -9.72
C LYS A 78 -0.28 1.49 -9.88
N VAL A 79 -0.68 0.60 -10.79
CA VAL A 79 0.11 -0.63 -11.11
C VAL A 79 1.51 -0.26 -11.58
N PHE A 80 1.62 0.67 -12.52
CA PHE A 80 2.92 1.12 -13.03
C PHE A 80 3.81 1.68 -11.90
N ASN A 81 3.25 2.53 -11.03
CA ASN A 81 3.98 3.09 -9.91
C ASN A 81 4.46 2.03 -8.91
N ILE A 82 3.61 1.05 -8.54
CA ILE A 82 3.98 -0.05 -7.65
C ILE A 82 5.14 -0.87 -8.24
N LEU A 83 5.04 -1.23 -9.52
CA LEU A 83 6.04 -2.06 -10.19
C LEU A 83 7.36 -1.32 -10.37
N ARG A 84 7.31 -0.05 -10.78
CA ARG A 84 8.49 0.79 -11.01
C ARG A 84 9.23 1.10 -9.70
N ASN A 85 8.50 1.44 -8.65
CA ASN A 85 9.09 1.88 -7.38
C ASN A 85 9.23 0.73 -6.36
N ARG A 86 9.10 -0.53 -6.81
CA ARG A 86 9.12 -1.72 -5.96
C ARG A 86 10.32 -1.77 -5.02
N ASP A 87 11.51 -1.51 -5.54
CA ASP A 87 12.74 -1.63 -4.73
C ASP A 87 12.82 -0.52 -3.67
N GLU A 88 12.32 0.68 -3.97
CA GLU A 88 12.21 1.77 -3.00
C GLU A 88 11.16 1.46 -1.92
N ILE A 89 10.00 0.91 -2.30
CA ILE A 89 8.98 0.46 -1.33
C ILE A 89 9.57 -0.62 -0.41
N LEU A 90 10.34 -1.57 -0.95
CA LEU A 90 11.02 -2.59 -0.15
C LEU A 90 12.06 -2.00 0.79
N LYS A 91 12.88 -1.04 0.33
CA LYS A 91 13.85 -0.34 1.18
C LYS A 91 13.17 0.40 2.33
N MET A 92 12.09 1.14 2.05
CA MET A 92 11.29 1.85 3.05
C MET A 92 10.71 0.89 4.09
N ILE A 93 10.18 -0.25 3.69
CA ILE A 93 9.61 -1.21 4.66
C ILE A 93 10.71 -1.87 5.48
N ASN A 94 11.84 -2.20 4.85
CA ASN A 94 12.97 -2.79 5.55
C ASN A 94 13.57 -1.80 6.56
N SER A 95 13.68 -0.52 6.24
CA SER A 95 14.20 0.49 7.19
C SER A 95 13.31 0.59 8.43
N LEU A 96 11.97 0.56 8.27
CA LEU A 96 11.00 0.53 9.37
C LEU A 96 11.15 -0.71 10.28
N LEU A 97 11.63 -1.83 9.73
CA LEU A 97 11.85 -3.08 10.46
C LEU A 97 13.25 -3.23 11.05
N THR A 98 14.18 -2.31 10.75
CA THR A 98 15.57 -2.34 11.20
C THR A 98 15.86 -1.27 12.26
N ASN A 99 16.97 -1.39 12.98
CA ASN A 99 17.42 -0.35 13.89
C ASN A 99 17.76 0.93 13.10
N PRO A 100 17.43 2.14 13.60
CA PRO A 100 16.90 2.48 14.91
C PRO A 100 15.36 2.45 15.04
N CYS A 101 14.62 2.20 13.95
CA CYS A 101 13.15 2.26 13.91
C CYS A 101 12.44 1.14 14.68
N CYS A 102 13.15 0.05 14.97
CA CYS A 102 12.61 -1.06 15.76
C CYS A 102 12.30 -0.61 17.22
N PRO A 103 11.12 -0.96 17.77
CA PRO A 103 10.78 -0.70 19.18
C PRO A 103 11.74 -1.38 20.16
N ARG A 104 12.21 -0.64 21.18
CA ARG A 104 13.22 -1.07 22.15
C ARG A 104 12.63 -1.42 23.52
N ASP A 105 11.56 -0.75 23.94
CA ASP A 105 10.87 -0.98 25.20
C ASP A 105 9.38 -1.30 25.02
N ASP A 106 8.71 -1.66 26.12
CA ASP A 106 7.28 -2.02 26.10
C ASP A 106 6.38 -0.83 25.74
N ASP A 107 6.77 0.38 26.10
CA ASP A 107 6.04 1.60 25.77
C ASP A 107 6.10 1.87 24.25
N GLU A 108 7.28 1.75 23.63
CA GLU A 108 7.46 1.86 22.18
C GLU A 108 6.69 0.76 21.43
N ARG A 109 6.67 -0.47 21.97
CA ARG A 109 5.87 -1.57 21.42
C ARG A 109 4.37 -1.24 21.47
N MET A 110 3.89 -0.66 22.56
CA MET A 110 2.50 -0.25 22.70
C MET A 110 2.12 0.85 21.71
N ILE A 111 2.99 1.86 21.52
CA ILE A 111 2.81 2.92 20.51
C ILE A 111 2.70 2.28 19.11
N GLN A 112 3.68 1.46 18.72
CA GLN A 112 3.69 0.79 17.42
C GLN A 112 2.42 -0.07 17.21
N HIS A 113 2.03 -0.85 18.22
CA HIS A 113 0.85 -1.71 18.15
C HIS A 113 -0.45 -0.90 17.95
N LYS A 114 -0.58 0.27 18.60
CA LYS A 114 -1.73 1.16 18.43
C LYS A 114 -1.89 1.60 16.96
N TYR A 115 -0.79 2.03 16.32
CA TYR A 115 -0.82 2.41 14.91
C TYR A 115 -1.05 1.21 13.99
N ASP A 116 -0.41 0.07 14.25
CA ASP A 116 -0.60 -1.15 13.46
C ASP A 116 -2.07 -1.61 13.47
N MET A 117 -2.74 -1.55 14.62
CA MET A 117 -4.17 -1.86 14.73
C MET A 117 -5.03 -0.83 14.00
N GLY A 118 -4.71 0.46 14.11
CA GLY A 118 -5.40 1.52 13.38
C GLY A 118 -5.30 1.33 11.86
N ILE A 119 -4.10 1.07 11.35
CA ILE A 119 -3.84 0.81 9.93
C ILE A 119 -4.61 -0.42 9.47
N LYS A 120 -4.57 -1.51 10.26
CA LYS A 120 -5.29 -2.75 9.94
C LYS A 120 -6.79 -2.50 9.85
N TRP A 121 -7.38 -1.82 10.83
CA TRP A 121 -8.81 -1.54 10.83
C TRP A 121 -9.23 -0.61 9.68
N ASN A 122 -8.46 0.46 9.44
CA ASN A 122 -8.71 1.35 8.32
C ASN A 122 -8.66 0.60 6.98
N SER A 123 -7.68 -0.30 6.81
CA SER A 123 -7.54 -1.11 5.59
C SER A 123 -8.71 -2.07 5.39
N ILE A 124 -9.18 -2.73 6.47
CA ILE A 124 -10.34 -3.63 6.40
C ILE A 124 -11.60 -2.85 6.05
N MET A 125 -11.86 -1.73 6.73
CA MET A 125 -13.04 -0.91 6.47
C MET A 125 -13.06 -0.40 5.03
N TYR A 126 -11.93 0.10 4.53
CA TYR A 126 -11.83 0.57 3.15
C TYR A 126 -12.04 -0.57 2.13
N ALA A 127 -11.44 -1.74 2.37
CA ALA A 127 -11.63 -2.91 1.52
C ALA A 127 -13.10 -3.35 1.48
N VAL A 128 -13.77 -3.44 2.63
CA VAL A 128 -15.18 -3.82 2.70
C VAL A 128 -16.07 -2.83 1.97
N LEU A 129 -15.87 -1.51 2.17
CA LEU A 129 -16.65 -0.49 1.49
C LEU A 129 -16.47 -0.52 -0.04
N THR A 130 -15.23 -0.74 -0.49
CA THR A 130 -14.92 -0.84 -1.92
C THR A 130 -15.55 -2.08 -2.53
N GLU A 131 -15.39 -3.25 -1.91
CA GLU A 131 -15.99 -4.51 -2.37
C GLU A 131 -17.51 -4.46 -2.38
N LEU A 132 -18.15 -3.85 -1.39
CA LEU A 132 -19.61 -3.69 -1.37
C LEU A 132 -20.09 -2.83 -2.55
N SER A 133 -19.33 -1.79 -2.90
CA SER A 133 -19.62 -0.91 -4.02
C SER A 133 -19.48 -1.66 -5.35
N VAL A 134 -18.38 -2.38 -5.54
CA VAL A 134 -18.11 -3.20 -6.74
C VAL A 134 -19.16 -4.31 -6.88
N PHE A 135 -19.52 -4.97 -5.78
CA PHE A 135 -20.58 -5.98 -5.78
C PHE A 135 -21.93 -5.38 -6.19
N GLY A 136 -22.26 -4.17 -5.71
CA GLY A 136 -23.47 -3.46 -6.09
C GLY A 136 -23.54 -3.16 -7.60
N VAL A 137 -22.44 -2.66 -8.18
CA VAL A 137 -22.34 -2.39 -9.62
C VAL A 137 -22.48 -3.68 -10.42
N ASN A 138 -21.76 -4.74 -10.03
CA ASN A 138 -21.82 -6.03 -10.71
C ASN A 138 -23.21 -6.67 -10.61
N MET A 139 -23.89 -6.57 -9.47
CA MET A 139 -25.27 -7.04 -9.31
C MET A 139 -26.23 -6.26 -10.21
N GLY A 140 -26.07 -4.93 -10.30
CA GLY A 140 -26.84 -4.10 -11.24
C GLY A 140 -26.66 -4.55 -12.68
N SER A 141 -25.42 -4.81 -13.09
CA SER A 141 -25.12 -5.32 -14.43
C SER A 141 -25.72 -6.71 -14.68
N VAL A 142 -25.66 -7.62 -13.71
CA VAL A 142 -26.29 -8.94 -13.82
C VAL A 142 -27.81 -8.85 -14.03
N LEU A 143 -28.47 -7.89 -13.38
CA LEU A 143 -29.92 -7.71 -13.46
C LEU A 143 -30.36 -6.98 -14.74
N GLU A 144 -29.58 -6.01 -15.22
CA GLU A 144 -30.00 -5.16 -16.34
C GLU A 144 -29.36 -5.55 -17.68
N ASP A 145 -28.07 -5.92 -17.68
CA ASP A 145 -27.30 -6.12 -18.91
C ASP A 145 -27.40 -7.54 -19.44
N ILE A 146 -27.35 -8.55 -18.56
CA ILE A 146 -27.45 -9.96 -18.98
C ILE A 146 -28.77 -10.26 -19.72
N PRO A 147 -29.96 -9.79 -19.26
CA PRO A 147 -31.20 -10.00 -19.99
C PRO A 147 -31.23 -9.31 -21.36
N LYS A 148 -30.50 -8.20 -21.51
CA LYS A 148 -30.41 -7.40 -22.74
C LYS A 148 -29.24 -7.82 -23.65
N ARG A 149 -28.40 -8.79 -23.22
CA ARG A 149 -27.13 -9.16 -23.87
C ARG A 149 -26.20 -7.96 -24.10
N THR A 150 -26.18 -7.02 -23.16
CA THR A 150 -25.21 -5.92 -23.15
C THR A 150 -24.01 -6.26 -22.26
N LEU A 151 -22.87 -5.65 -22.53
CA LEU A 151 -21.67 -5.80 -21.70
C LEU A 151 -21.81 -4.93 -20.45
N ALA A 152 -21.22 -5.37 -19.33
CA ALA A 152 -21.27 -4.65 -18.05
C ALA A 152 -20.69 -3.23 -18.15
N TYR A 153 -19.65 -3.09 -18.97
CA TYR A 153 -19.10 -1.80 -19.35
C TYR A 153 -19.15 -1.70 -20.87
N LYS A 154 -19.68 -0.59 -21.40
CA LYS A 154 -19.62 -0.31 -22.83
C LYS A 154 -18.16 -0.18 -23.24
N THR A 155 -17.72 -1.04 -24.14
CA THR A 155 -16.35 -1.05 -24.66
C THR A 155 -16.35 -1.41 -26.12
N TRP A 156 -15.44 -0.81 -26.88
CA TRP A 156 -15.25 -1.18 -28.27
C TRP A 156 -14.49 -2.50 -28.38
N LEU A 157 -14.98 -3.42 -29.20
CA LEU A 157 -14.34 -4.71 -29.45
C LEU A 157 -14.08 -4.87 -30.96
N PRO A 158 -12.91 -5.44 -31.35
CA PRO A 158 -12.60 -5.68 -32.76
C PRO A 158 -13.41 -6.84 -33.37
N TYR A 159 -14.22 -7.53 -32.56
CA TYR A 159 -15.06 -8.65 -32.96
C TYR A 159 -16.50 -8.44 -32.48
N ASP A 160 -17.45 -9.03 -33.21
CA ASP A 160 -18.86 -8.99 -32.85
C ASP A 160 -19.19 -10.10 -31.85
N TYR A 161 -19.40 -9.72 -30.60
CA TYR A 161 -19.71 -10.64 -29.52
C TYR A 161 -21.14 -11.22 -29.58
N ASN A 162 -22.03 -10.63 -30.40
CA ASN A 162 -23.42 -11.12 -30.54
C ASN A 162 -23.51 -12.39 -31.38
N LYS A 163 -22.48 -12.71 -32.16
CA LYS A 163 -22.48 -13.85 -33.10
C LYS A 163 -22.35 -15.22 -32.43
N SER A 164 -21.80 -15.28 -31.21
CA SER A 164 -21.56 -16.54 -30.51
C SER A 164 -21.68 -16.36 -29.00
N GLU A 165 -22.43 -17.24 -28.35
CA GLU A 165 -22.62 -17.24 -26.90
C GLU A 165 -21.31 -17.42 -26.14
N LEU A 166 -20.38 -18.22 -26.68
CA LEU A 166 -19.05 -18.41 -26.09
C LEU A 166 -18.24 -17.11 -26.08
N ILE A 167 -18.29 -16.32 -27.16
CA ILE A 167 -17.53 -15.06 -27.28
C ILE A 167 -18.08 -14.01 -26.33
N TYR A 168 -19.41 -13.94 -26.17
CA TYR A 168 -20.07 -13.07 -25.20
C TYR A 168 -19.59 -13.37 -23.77
N TRP A 169 -19.70 -14.63 -23.32
CA TRP A 169 -19.29 -15.00 -21.96
C TRP A 169 -17.80 -14.82 -21.71
N MET A 170 -16.94 -15.15 -22.68
CA MET A 170 -15.50 -14.92 -22.55
C MET A 170 -15.18 -13.43 -22.38
N THR A 171 -15.84 -12.57 -23.13
CA THR A 171 -15.65 -11.12 -23.05
C THR A 171 -16.18 -10.57 -21.73
N TYR A 172 -17.38 -11.00 -21.32
CA TYR A 172 -18.00 -10.59 -20.06
C TYR A 172 -17.15 -10.99 -18.86
N ILE A 173 -16.67 -12.24 -18.80
CA ILE A 173 -15.78 -12.71 -17.74
C ILE A 173 -14.45 -11.94 -17.76
N ASN A 174 -13.88 -11.66 -18.94
CA ASN A 174 -12.65 -10.86 -19.03
C ASN A 174 -12.84 -9.44 -18.47
N GLN A 175 -13.98 -8.79 -18.73
CA GLN A 175 -14.31 -7.49 -18.14
C GLN A 175 -14.45 -7.56 -16.62
N LEU A 176 -15.15 -8.60 -16.11
CA LEU A 176 -15.27 -8.81 -14.67
C LEU A 176 -13.91 -9.03 -13.99
N ILE A 177 -13.02 -9.79 -14.61
CA ILE A 177 -11.66 -10.00 -14.10
C ILE A 177 -10.90 -8.67 -14.10
N ALA A 178 -10.96 -7.88 -15.17
CA ALA A 178 -10.30 -6.59 -15.24
C ALA A 178 -10.82 -5.60 -14.17
N ASP A 179 -12.14 -5.58 -13.95
CA ASP A 179 -12.79 -4.76 -12.93
C ASP A 179 -12.37 -5.17 -11.52
N ALA A 180 -12.40 -6.46 -11.21
CA ALA A 180 -11.92 -7.01 -9.94
C ALA A 180 -10.45 -6.65 -9.69
N LEU A 181 -9.60 -6.69 -10.73
CA LEU A 181 -8.21 -6.27 -10.62
C LEU A 181 -8.06 -4.78 -10.36
N GLY A 182 -8.85 -3.95 -11.03
CA GLY A 182 -8.92 -2.52 -10.75
C GLY A 182 -9.26 -2.24 -9.29
N SER A 183 -10.29 -2.91 -8.76
CA SER A 183 -10.68 -2.84 -7.34
C SER A 183 -9.53 -3.21 -6.41
N PHE A 184 -8.91 -4.38 -6.62
CA PHE A 184 -7.83 -4.86 -5.77
C PHE A 184 -6.61 -3.93 -5.78
N VAL A 185 -6.26 -3.36 -6.94
CA VAL A 185 -5.18 -2.36 -7.05
C VAL A 185 -5.53 -1.10 -6.28
N ASN A 186 -6.77 -0.61 -6.41
CA ASN A 186 -7.22 0.58 -5.68
C ASN A 186 -7.19 0.36 -4.17
N ILE A 187 -7.80 -0.73 -3.67
CA ILE A 187 -7.78 -1.11 -2.25
C ILE A 187 -6.34 -1.18 -1.75
N SER A 188 -5.47 -1.86 -2.49
CA SER A 188 -4.08 -2.04 -2.09
C SER A 188 -3.31 -0.73 -2.02
N TYR A 189 -3.37 0.09 -3.07
CA TYR A 189 -2.60 1.33 -3.13
C TYR A 189 -3.10 2.35 -2.09
N ASP A 190 -4.42 2.49 -1.98
CA ASP A 190 -5.07 3.47 -1.11
C ASP A 190 -5.01 3.07 0.37
N THR A 191 -4.64 1.83 0.68
CA THR A 191 -4.32 1.39 2.05
C THR A 191 -2.82 1.35 2.31
N LEU A 192 -2.02 1.02 1.30
CA LEU A 192 -0.56 0.95 1.41
C LEU A 192 0.04 2.33 1.67
N VAL A 193 -0.30 3.35 0.85
CA VAL A 193 0.31 4.68 0.96
C VAL A 193 -0.04 5.36 2.29
N PRO A 194 -1.32 5.50 2.69
CA PRO A 194 -1.66 6.04 4.01
C PRO A 194 -1.15 5.18 5.15
N GLY A 195 -1.08 3.87 4.95
CA GLY A 195 -0.46 2.93 5.87
C GLY A 195 1.02 3.26 6.14
N CYS A 196 1.81 3.51 5.10
CA CYS A 196 3.19 3.98 5.25
C CYS A 196 3.27 5.34 5.95
N MET A 197 2.38 6.28 5.63
CA MET A 197 2.33 7.59 6.31
C MET A 197 2.05 7.44 7.81
N MET A 198 1.10 6.59 8.18
CA MET A 198 0.80 6.28 9.58
C MET A 198 1.97 5.59 10.31
N GLN A 199 2.74 4.74 9.61
CA GLN A 199 3.96 4.16 10.15
C GLN A 199 5.02 5.21 10.44
N THR A 200 5.20 6.18 9.54
CA THR A 200 6.07 7.32 9.77
C THR A 200 5.62 8.14 10.98
N CYS A 201 4.32 8.37 11.16
CA CYS A 201 3.76 9.01 12.36
C CYS A 201 4.08 8.21 13.64
N ALA A 202 3.94 6.88 13.61
CA ALA A 202 4.30 6.01 14.73
C ALA A 202 5.79 6.17 15.10
N GLN A 203 6.67 6.24 14.10
CA GLN A 203 8.10 6.45 14.28
C GLN A 203 8.40 7.83 14.90
N PHE A 204 7.68 8.88 14.52
CA PHE A 204 7.79 10.19 15.19
C PHE A 204 7.33 10.16 16.65
N GLU A 205 6.28 9.41 16.97
CA GLU A 205 5.80 9.28 18.36
C GLU A 205 6.80 8.48 19.23
N ILE A 206 7.37 7.41 18.68
CA ILE A 206 8.48 6.66 19.29
C ILE A 206 9.69 7.57 19.51
N PHE A 207 10.05 8.37 18.51
CA PHE A 207 11.16 9.32 18.62
C PHE A 207 10.91 10.35 19.73
N LYS A 208 9.70 10.92 19.81
CA LYS A 208 9.29 11.82 20.89
C LYS A 208 9.38 11.15 22.26
N HIS A 209 8.94 9.91 22.39
CA HIS A 209 9.05 9.13 23.63
C HIS A 209 10.51 8.97 24.07
N ARG A 210 11.40 8.62 23.13
CA ARG A 210 12.85 8.51 23.38
C ARG A 210 13.45 9.84 23.84
N LEU A 211 13.09 10.95 23.20
CA LEU A 211 13.54 12.29 23.62
C LEU A 211 13.08 12.65 25.03
N ASN A 212 11.81 12.39 25.36
CA ASN A 212 11.30 12.65 26.70
C ASN A 212 12.01 11.80 27.76
N LYS A 213 12.28 10.52 27.45
CA LYS A 213 13.03 9.63 28.33
C LYS A 213 14.43 10.15 28.60
N LEU A 214 15.09 10.76 27.60
CA LEU A 214 16.40 11.40 27.74
C LEU A 214 16.34 12.66 28.62
N CYS A 215 15.41 13.56 28.35
CA CYS A 215 15.24 14.79 29.13
C CYS A 215 14.88 14.50 30.60
N ASN A 216 14.20 13.38 30.85
CA ASN A 216 13.79 12.93 32.19
C ASN A 216 14.81 12.01 32.85
N ILE A 217 15.97 11.71 32.23
CA ILE A 217 17.09 11.11 32.97
C ILE A 217 17.44 12.12 34.05
N PRO A 218 17.30 11.77 35.35
CA PRO A 218 17.63 12.70 36.40
C PRO A 218 19.09 13.10 36.23
N HIS A 219 19.35 14.40 36.08
CA HIS A 219 20.60 14.98 36.55
C HIS A 219 20.63 14.78 38.08
N ASN A 220 20.81 13.54 38.53
CA ASN A 220 21.07 13.22 39.93
C ASN A 220 22.54 13.53 40.22
N ILE A 221 22.90 14.81 40.05
CA ILE A 221 24.16 15.37 40.52
C ILE A 221 23.95 16.07 41.87
N ASP A 222 22.73 16.46 42.22
CA ASP A 222 22.50 17.24 43.45
C ASP A 222 22.18 16.41 44.72
N THR A 223 21.99 15.09 44.62
CA THR A 223 21.71 14.24 45.80
C THR A 223 22.75 13.16 46.12
N ILE A 224 23.80 12.98 45.29
CA ILE A 224 24.89 12.00 45.53
C ILE A 224 26.22 12.68 45.90
N SER A 225 26.25 14.00 46.04
CA SER A 225 27.46 14.78 46.36
C SER A 225 28.02 14.61 47.78
N GLN A 226 27.55 13.63 48.58
CA GLN A 226 28.10 13.38 49.92
C GLN A 226 28.79 12.03 50.16
N LYS A 227 28.81 11.06 49.23
CA LYS A 227 29.58 9.82 49.46
C LYS A 227 30.23 9.26 48.18
N SER A 228 31.57 9.25 48.17
CA SER A 228 32.52 8.54 47.28
C SER A 228 33.14 9.31 46.11
N THR A 229 34.31 9.90 46.37
CA THR A 229 35.11 10.75 45.45
C THR A 229 36.02 9.96 44.49
N THR A 230 35.84 8.65 44.32
CA THR A 230 36.69 7.83 43.42
C THR A 230 35.94 7.18 42.24
N ASN A 231 34.60 7.16 42.24
CA ASN A 231 33.78 6.59 41.16
C ASN A 231 33.06 7.64 40.29
N SER A 232 33.19 8.93 40.60
CA SER A 232 32.46 10.01 39.92
C SER A 232 32.97 10.26 38.49
N LEU A 233 34.29 10.26 38.28
CA LEU A 233 34.90 10.58 36.98
C LEU A 233 34.66 9.48 35.92
N SER A 234 34.55 8.22 36.34
CA SER A 234 34.18 7.11 35.45
C SER A 234 32.70 7.12 35.12
N ASN A 235 31.83 7.48 36.07
CA ASN A 235 30.39 7.58 35.84
C ASN A 235 30.04 8.76 34.92
N GLU A 236 30.66 9.93 35.08
CA GLU A 236 30.43 11.08 34.19
C GLU A 236 30.87 10.81 32.74
N LYS A 237 32.04 10.18 32.53
CA LYS A 237 32.49 9.78 31.19
C LYS A 237 31.58 8.71 30.58
N THR A 238 31.13 7.75 31.38
CA THR A 238 30.21 6.71 30.90
C THR A 238 28.85 7.31 30.55
N GLN A 239 28.37 8.27 31.32
CA GLN A 239 27.13 9.00 31.08
C GLN A 239 27.20 9.90 29.84
N GLN A 240 28.30 10.63 29.64
CA GLN A 240 28.52 11.39 28.40
C GLN A 240 28.59 10.49 27.16
N ILE A 241 29.21 9.31 27.26
CA ILE A 241 29.26 8.34 26.15
C ILE A 241 27.85 7.81 25.85
N ILE A 242 27.03 7.56 26.87
CA ILE A 242 25.64 7.14 26.72
C ILE A 242 24.81 8.27 26.09
N GLU A 243 24.92 9.51 26.56
CA GLU A 243 24.23 10.67 26.00
C GLU A 243 24.64 10.93 24.56
N GLN A 244 25.94 10.92 24.23
CA GLN A 244 26.42 11.04 22.85
C GLN A 244 25.91 9.93 21.95
N LYS A 245 25.88 8.68 22.44
CA LYS A 245 25.37 7.54 21.69
C LYS A 245 23.86 7.67 21.45
N ILE A 246 23.10 8.15 22.44
CA ILE A 246 21.66 8.32 22.27
C ILE A 246 21.34 9.52 21.38
N VAL A 247 22.08 10.63 21.47
CA VAL A 247 21.95 11.76 20.54
C VAL A 247 22.30 11.32 19.12
N ALA A 248 23.37 10.54 18.93
CA ALA A 248 23.71 9.95 17.64
C ALA A 248 22.59 9.02 17.11
N ASP A 249 22.03 8.16 17.96
CA ASP A 249 20.87 7.31 17.62
C ASP A 249 19.64 8.15 17.24
N CYS A 250 19.39 9.26 17.95
CA CYS A 250 18.29 10.18 17.68
C CYS A 250 18.49 10.90 16.34
N VAL A 251 19.70 11.39 16.06
CA VAL A 251 20.05 12.00 14.77
C VAL A 251 19.90 10.98 13.66
N GLN A 252 20.38 9.74 13.84
CA GLN A 252 20.24 8.67 12.85
C GLN A 252 18.77 8.29 12.64
N HIS A 253 17.97 8.23 13.71
CA HIS A 253 16.53 7.94 13.61
C HIS A 253 15.79 9.06 12.88
N HIS A 254 16.10 10.33 13.18
CA HIS A 254 15.55 11.47 12.45
C HIS A 254 15.93 11.47 10.97
N LEU A 255 17.21 11.20 10.65
CA LEU A 255 17.68 11.10 9.26
C LEU A 255 16.98 9.97 8.50
N ASN A 256 16.80 8.81 9.14
CA ASN A 256 16.07 7.70 8.53
C ASN A 256 14.59 8.07 8.31
N ILE A 257 13.93 8.73 9.27
CA ILE A 257 12.55 9.22 9.08
C ILE A 257 12.47 10.23 7.92
N PHE A 258 13.45 11.13 7.82
CA PHE A 258 13.51 12.10 6.72
C PHE A 258 13.68 11.41 5.37
N GLU A 259 14.55 10.40 5.28
CA GLU A 259 14.73 9.60 4.07
C GLU A 259 13.44 8.83 3.70
N LEU A 260 12.67 8.38 4.70
CA LEU A 260 11.37 7.73 4.48
C LEU A 260 10.27 8.68 3.97
N SER A 261 10.45 9.99 4.19
CA SER A 261 9.48 11.02 3.78
C SER A 261 9.76 11.64 2.41
N LYS A 262 10.88 11.26 1.77
CA LYS A 262 11.33 11.78 0.48
C LYS A 262 10.79 10.95 -0.69
#